data_AF-A0A0B4DYB4-F1
#
_entry.id   AF-A0A0B4DYB4-F1
#
_cell.length_a   1.000
_cell.length_b   1.000
_cell.length_c   1.000
_cell.angle_alpha   90.00
_cell.angle_beta   90.00
_cell.angle_gamma   90.00
#
_symmetry.space_group_name_H-M   'P 1'
#
loop_
_entity.id
_entity.type
_entity.pdbx_description
1 polymer ?
#
loop_
_entity_poly.entity_id
_entity_poly.type
_entity_poly.pdbx_seq_one_letter_code
_entity_poly.pdbx_strand_id
1 'polypeptide(L)'
;MELGSSEWCCACGYRMDGGPAGDPLEAVRLASARVESIQWELDTAQERFGTALRNASRLGAGQEALSEAAGLSAAELQEFLADGQRIV
;
A
#
# COMPACT_ATOMS: atom_id res chain seq x y z
N MET A 1 28.07 44.09 3.69
CA MET A 1 27.04 43.88 4.73
C MET A 1 26.70 42.40 4.65
N GLU A 2 27.41 41.59 5.43
CA GLU A 2 27.25 40.13 5.39
C GLU A 2 26.09 39.75 6.31
N LEU A 3 25.06 39.14 5.72
CA LEU A 3 23.92 38.61 6.45
C LEU A 3 24.38 37.32 7.13
N GLY A 4 24.57 37.38 8.45
CA GLY A 4 24.92 36.24 9.28
C GLY A 4 23.87 35.14 9.11
N SER A 5 24.26 34.08 8.39
CA SER A 5 23.52 32.83 8.27
C SER A 5 23.30 32.30 9.68
N SER A 6 22.06 32.39 10.18
CA SER A 6 21.68 31.82 11.47
C SER A 6 21.56 30.32 11.31
N GLU A 7 22.70 29.66 11.42
CA GLU A 7 22.90 28.23 11.31
C GLU A 7 22.16 27.52 12.46
N TRP A 8 21.11 26.75 12.14
CA TRP A 8 20.41 25.96 13.15
C TRP A 8 21.28 24.77 13.55
N CYS A 9 21.63 24.69 14.84
CA CYS A 9 22.35 23.56 15.42
C CYS A 9 21.41 22.69 16.25
N CYS A 10 21.44 21.37 16.04
CA CYS A 10 20.73 20.43 16.91
C CYS A 10 21.45 20.30 18.27
N ALA A 11 20.71 20.03 19.34
CA ALA A 11 21.24 19.86 20.70
C ALA A 11 22.26 18.70 20.86
N CYS A 12 22.33 17.77 19.90
CA CYS A 12 23.32 16.70 19.87
C CYS A 12 24.67 17.10 19.23
N GLY A 13 24.82 18.35 18.77
CA GLY A 13 26.06 18.86 18.19
C GLY A 13 26.22 18.63 16.68
N TYR A 14 25.21 18.06 16.01
CA TYR A 14 25.19 17.93 14.56
C TYR A 14 24.93 19.28 13.88
N ARG A 15 25.79 19.66 12.93
CA ARG A 15 25.67 20.85 12.07
C ARG A 15 25.37 20.42 10.64
N MET A 16 24.43 21.12 9.99
CA MET A 16 24.11 20.86 8.59
C MET A 16 24.91 21.84 7.72
N ASP A 17 26.15 21.48 7.40
CA ASP A 17 26.98 22.25 6.47
C ASP A 17 26.38 22.12 5.05
N GLY A 18 25.64 23.14 4.58
CA GLY A 18 25.24 23.29 3.18
C GLY A 18 24.28 22.23 2.60
N GLY A 19 23.14 21.97 3.27
CA GLY A 19 22.12 21.05 2.76
C GLY A 19 21.53 21.47 1.40
N PRO A 20 21.05 20.53 0.56
CA PRO A 20 20.32 20.88 -0.67
C PRO A 20 19.12 21.74 -0.29
N ALA A 21 18.89 22.83 -1.01
CA ALA A 21 17.80 23.77 -0.74
C ALA A 21 16.44 23.05 -0.80
N GLY A 22 15.91 22.60 0.34
CA GLY A 22 14.64 21.88 0.46
C GLY A 22 14.27 21.62 1.91
N ASP A 23 12.97 21.62 2.23
CA ASP A 23 12.46 21.28 3.56
C ASP A 23 12.89 19.84 3.91
N PRO A 24 13.62 19.60 5.02
CA PRO A 24 14.10 18.26 5.38
C PRO A 24 12.96 17.25 5.57
N LEU A 25 11.71 17.69 5.75
CA LEU A 25 10.54 16.83 5.84
C LEU A 25 9.85 16.55 4.50
N GLU A 26 10.24 17.24 3.42
CA GLU A 26 9.62 17.09 2.11
C GLU A 26 9.74 15.66 1.57
N ALA A 27 10.93 15.06 1.67
CA ALA A 27 11.18 13.68 1.28
C ALA A 27 10.31 12.68 2.08
N VAL A 28 10.11 12.94 3.38
CA VAL A 28 9.24 12.11 4.24
C VAL A 28 7.79 12.21 3.78
N ARG A 29 7.28 13.44 3.56
CA ARG A 29 5.89 13.64 3.09
C ARG A 29 5.64 12.99 1.73
N LEU A 30 6.59 13.09 0.80
CA LEU A 30 6.49 12.46 -0.50
C LEU A 30 6.47 10.92 -0.39
N ALA A 31 7.34 10.36 0.45
CA ALA A 31 7.35 8.92 0.72
C ALA A 31 6.04 8.44 1.35
N SER A 32 5.49 9.19 2.32
CA SER A 32 4.19 8.90 2.94
C SER A 32 3.05 8.93 1.93
N ALA A 33 2.96 9.97 1.11
CA ALA A 33 1.94 10.06 0.05
C ALA A 33 2.06 8.90 -0.96
N ARG A 34 3.28 8.43 -1.25
CA ARG A 34 3.49 7.27 -2.12
C ARG A 34 2.99 5.98 -1.47
N VAL A 35 3.22 5.79 -0.17
CA VAL A 35 2.69 4.63 0.57
C VAL A 35 1.17 4.65 0.55
N GLU A 36 0.55 5.79 0.84
CA GLU A 36 -0.91 5.93 0.80
C GLU A 36 -1.46 5.60 -0.59
N SER A 37 -0.87 6.15 -1.66
CA SER A 37 -1.26 5.84 -3.04
C SER A 37 -1.22 4.34 -3.34
N ILE A 38 -0.14 3.65 -2.92
CA ILE A 38 0.01 2.21 -3.13
C ILE A 38 -1.02 1.42 -2.32
N GLN A 39 -1.34 1.86 -1.11
CA GLN A 39 -2.38 1.23 -0.28
C GLN A 39 -3.74 1.30 -0.97
N TRP A 40 -4.13 2.46 -1.48
CA TRP A 40 -5.37 2.62 -2.25
C TRP A 40 -5.42 1.73 -3.52
N GLU A 41 -4.31 1.65 -4.24
CA GLU A 41 -4.19 0.79 -5.43
C GLU A 41 -4.30 -0.69 -5.06
N LEU A 42 -3.67 -1.11 -3.96
CA LEU A 42 -3.72 -2.48 -3.45
C LEU A 42 -5.13 -2.87 -3.02
N ASP A 43 -5.82 -2.01 -2.26
CA ASP A 43 -7.19 -2.25 -1.82
C ASP A 43 -8.12 -2.44 -3.03
N THR A 44 -7.99 -1.56 -4.04
CA THR A 44 -8.74 -1.66 -5.30
C THR A 44 -8.43 -2.98 -6.04
N ALA A 45 -7.17 -3.40 -6.08
CA ALA A 45 -6.76 -4.65 -6.73
C ALA A 45 -7.33 -5.87 -6.00
N GLN A 46 -7.32 -5.87 -4.67
CA GLN A 46 -7.87 -6.94 -3.84
C GLN A 46 -9.38 -7.09 -4.02
N GLU A 47 -10.13 -5.99 -4.06
CA GLU A 47 -11.57 -6.01 -4.34
C GLU A 47 -11.89 -6.59 -5.72
N ARG A 48 -11.13 -6.18 -6.75
CA ARG A 48 -11.26 -6.69 -8.12
C ARG A 48 -10.95 -8.18 -8.20
N PHE A 49 -9.89 -8.62 -7.51
CA PHE A 49 -9.51 -10.03 -7.43
C PHE A 49 -10.63 -10.87 -6.79
N GLY A 50 -11.14 -10.47 -5.62
CA GLY A 50 -12.26 -11.17 -4.98
C GLY A 50 -13.52 -11.21 -5.86
N THR A 51 -13.80 -10.13 -6.58
CA THR A 51 -14.92 -10.09 -7.54
C THR A 51 -14.73 -11.05 -8.71
N ALA A 52 -13.52 -11.12 -9.28
CA ALA A 52 -13.21 -12.06 -10.34
C ALA A 52 -13.36 -13.52 -9.87
N LEU A 53 -12.87 -13.84 -8.67
CA LEU A 53 -12.94 -15.17 -8.09
C LEU A 53 -14.40 -15.62 -7.88
N ARG A 54 -15.24 -14.77 -7.28
CA ARG A 54 -16.67 -15.04 -7.11
C ARG A 54 -17.41 -15.19 -8.43
N ASN A 55 -17.07 -14.39 -9.43
CA ASN A 55 -17.67 -14.50 -10.76
C ASN A 55 -17.30 -15.84 -11.43
N ALA A 56 -16.04 -16.25 -11.38
CA ALA A 56 -15.61 -17.54 -11.92
C ALA A 56 -16.30 -18.70 -11.19
N SER A 57 -16.40 -18.65 -9.87
CA SER A 57 -17.16 -19.63 -9.07
C SER A 57 -18.63 -19.69 -9.48
N ARG A 58 -19.31 -18.54 -9.65
CA ARG A 58 -20.70 -18.47 -10.13
C ARG A 58 -20.89 -19.04 -11.54
N LEU A 59 -19.88 -18.94 -12.40
CA LEU A 59 -19.87 -19.54 -13.74
C LEU A 59 -19.56 -21.05 -13.72
N GLY A 60 -19.37 -21.65 -12.54
CA GLY A 60 -19.20 -23.09 -12.36
C GLY A 60 -17.75 -23.55 -12.34
N ALA A 61 -16.77 -22.64 -12.21
CA ALA A 61 -15.38 -23.05 -12.01
C ALA A 61 -15.24 -23.86 -10.72
N GLY A 62 -14.61 -25.04 -10.83
CA GLY A 62 -14.36 -25.93 -9.69
C GLY A 62 -13.33 -25.35 -8.73
N GLN A 63 -13.41 -25.75 -7.45
CA GLN A 63 -12.55 -25.23 -6.38
C GLN A 63 -11.05 -25.45 -6.66
N GLU A 64 -10.66 -26.62 -7.16
CA GLU A 64 -9.25 -26.93 -7.47
C GLU A 64 -8.68 -26.00 -8.54
N ALA A 65 -9.42 -25.80 -9.65
CA ALA A 65 -9.02 -24.89 -10.72
C ALA A 65 -8.98 -23.42 -10.26
N LEU A 66 -9.89 -23.02 -9.36
CA LEU A 66 -9.86 -21.70 -8.75
C LEU A 66 -8.65 -21.52 -7.83
N SER A 67 -8.36 -22.50 -6.98
CA SER A 67 -7.17 -22.49 -6.11
C SER A 67 -5.88 -22.40 -6.92
N GLU A 68 -5.75 -23.19 -7.98
CA GLU A 68 -4.58 -23.17 -8.87
C GLU A 68 -4.43 -21.81 -9.56
N ALA A 69 -5.49 -21.30 -10.17
CA ALA A 69 -5.46 -20.02 -10.89
C ALA A 69 -5.22 -18.81 -9.98
N ALA A 70 -5.72 -18.88 -8.74
CA ALA A 70 -5.61 -17.82 -7.75
C ALA A 70 -4.33 -17.90 -6.91
N GLY A 71 -3.59 -19.01 -6.97
CA GLY A 71 -2.44 -19.27 -6.09
C GLY A 71 -2.83 -19.39 -4.61
N LEU A 72 -4.06 -19.83 -4.33
CA LEU A 72 -4.62 -19.92 -2.98
C LEU A 72 -4.71 -21.36 -2.51
N SER A 73 -4.44 -21.58 -1.23
CA SER A 73 -4.84 -22.80 -0.55
C SER A 73 -6.36 -22.96 -0.54
N ALA A 74 -6.84 -24.18 -0.29
CA ALA A 74 -8.27 -24.44 -0.19
C ALA A 74 -8.94 -23.64 0.95
N ALA A 75 -8.21 -23.39 2.06
CA ALA A 75 -8.70 -22.61 3.18
C ALA A 75 -8.88 -21.13 2.80
N GLU A 76 -7.86 -20.53 2.20
CA GLU A 76 -7.92 -19.14 1.73
C GLU A 76 -9.01 -18.95 0.67
N LEU A 77 -9.16 -19.90 -0.27
CA LEU A 77 -10.24 -19.86 -1.26
C LEU A 77 -11.62 -19.85 -0.58
N GLN A 78 -11.83 -20.65 0.47
CA GLN A 78 -13.10 -20.66 1.18
C GLN A 78 -13.38 -19.34 1.90
N GLU A 79 -12.37 -18.70 2.48
CA GLU A 79 -12.52 -17.37 3.11
C GLU A 79 -12.99 -16.32 2.09
N PHE A 80 -12.35 -16.26 0.92
CA PHE A 80 -12.75 -15.33 -0.16
C PHE A 80 -14.17 -15.57 -0.69
N LEU A 81 -14.63 -16.83 -0.72
CA LEU A 81 -15.97 -17.20 -1.18
C LEU A 81 -17.02 -16.96 -0.08
N ALA A 82 -16.67 -17.13 1.19
CA ALA A 82 -17.55 -16.91 2.34
C ALA A 82 -17.82 -15.41 2.59
N ASP A 83 -16.80 -14.55 2.44
CA ASP A 83 -16.95 -13.10 2.65
C ASP A 83 -17.94 -12.45 1.67
N GLY A 84 -18.09 -12.99 0.46
CA GLY A 84 -19.09 -12.54 -0.50
C GLY A 84 -20.54 -12.98 -0.21
N GLN A 85 -20.75 -13.82 0.81
CA GLN A 85 -22.04 -14.42 1.15
C GLN A 85 -22.72 -13.77 2.37
N ARG A 86 -22.05 -12.80 3.03
CA ARG A 86 -22.65 -11.92 4.03
C ARG A 86 -23.55 -10.89 3.34
N ILE A 87 -24.78 -11.31 3.03
CA ILE A 87 -25.88 -10.41 2.67
C ILE A 87 -26.31 -9.70 3.96
N VAL A 88 -26.21 -8.36 3.97
CA VAL A 88 -26.91 -7.49 4.95
C VAL A 88 -28.35 -7.29 4.53
#